data_AF-A0A7C1V8B9-F1
#
_entry.id   AF-A0A7C1V8B9-F1
#
_cell.length_a   1.000
_cell.length_b   1.000
_cell.length_c   1.000
_cell.angle_alpha   90.00
_cell.angle_beta   90.00
_cell.angle_gamma   90.00
#
_symmetry.space_group_name_H-M   'P 1'
#
loop_
_entity.id
_entity.type
_entity.pdbx_description
1 polymer ?
#
loop_
_entity_poly.entity_id
_entity_poly.type
_entity_poly.pdbx_seq_one_letter_code
_entity_poly.pdbx_strand_id
1 'polypeptide(L)' 'MDPNNIKIAPKNKTCPKCGAGFECQGEEDCWCESYQILQKDFLRITQSYSDCLCSSCLKEYTSD' A
#
# COMPACT_ATOMS: atom_id res chain seq x y z
N MET A 1 16.29 5.78 26.61
CA MET A 1 15.28 5.15 25.73
C MET A 1 14.25 6.23 25.47
N ASP A 2 14.40 6.96 24.36
CA ASP A 2 13.52 8.07 23.99
C ASP A 2 12.18 7.53 23.47
N PRO A 3 11.04 7.90 24.05
CA PRO A 3 9.73 7.33 23.70
C PRO A 3 9.13 7.83 22.38
N ASN A 4 9.86 8.64 21.59
CA ASN A 4 9.32 9.37 20.43
C ASN A 4 9.88 8.94 19.06
N ASN A 5 10.41 7.72 18.93
CA ASN A 5 10.92 7.24 17.63
C ASN A 5 10.48 5.81 17.36
N ILE A 6 9.18 5.60 17.25
CA ILE A 6 8.62 4.35 16.74
C ILE A 6 8.87 4.36 15.24
N LYS A 7 10.08 3.98 14.81
CA LYS A 7 10.32 3.61 13.42
C LYS A 7 9.48 2.37 13.17
N ILE A 8 8.31 2.51 12.56
CA ILE A 8 7.57 1.35 12.08
C ILE A 8 8.45 0.67 11.05
N ALA A 9 9.02 -0.47 11.43
CA ALA A 9 9.84 -1.26 10.52
C ALA A 9 8.98 -1.64 9.31
N PRO A 10 9.54 -1.59 8.08
CA PRO A 10 8.83 -2.01 6.89
C PRO A 10 8.26 -3.41 7.09
N LYS A 11 6.94 -3.54 6.89
CA LYS A 11 6.24 -4.81 7.04
C LYS A 11 6.18 -5.49 5.69
N ASN A 12 6.79 -6.67 5.59
CA ASN A 12 6.56 -7.55 4.47
C ASN A 12 5.09 -8.02 4.52
N LYS A 13 4.31 -7.62 3.52
CA LYS A 13 2.90 -7.98 3.34
C LYS A 13 2.74 -8.88 2.12
N THR A 14 1.65 -9.61 2.08
CA THR A 14 1.28 -10.42 0.91
C THR A 14 0.12 -9.74 0.19
N CYS A 15 0.27 -9.48 -1.10
CA CYS A 15 -0.77 -8.84 -1.90
C CYS A 15 -1.99 -9.77 -2.00
N PRO A 16 -3.19 -9.36 -1.55
CA PRO A 16 -4.39 -10.21 -1.62
C PRO A 16 -4.89 -10.42 -3.06
N LYS A 17 -4.45 -9.59 -4.03
CA LYS A 17 -4.83 -9.74 -5.44
C LYS A 17 -4.00 -10.80 -6.17
N CYS A 18 -2.67 -10.79 -5.99
CA CYS A 18 -1.75 -11.63 -6.76
C CYS A 18 -0.93 -12.63 -5.93
N GLY A 19 -0.96 -12.54 -4.61
CA GLY A 19 -0.18 -13.38 -3.70
C GLY A 19 1.31 -13.02 -3.59
N ALA A 20 1.78 -11.97 -4.27
CA ALA A 20 3.18 -11.55 -4.18
C ALA A 20 3.51 -10.92 -2.82
N GLY A 21 4.67 -11.26 -2.28
CA GLY A 21 5.25 -10.56 -1.14
C GLY A 21 5.76 -9.18 -1.56
N PHE A 22 5.47 -8.15 -0.77
CA PHE A 22 5.95 -6.79 -1.01
C PHE A 22 6.24 -6.07 0.29
N GLU A 23 7.11 -5.06 0.22
CA GLU A 23 7.46 -4.22 1.36
C GLU A 23 6.43 -3.08 1.50
N CYS A 24 5.75 -3.04 2.65
CA CYS A 24 4.86 -1.94 3.04
C CYS A 24 5.57 -1.08 4.08
N GLN A 25 5.84 0.18 3.75
CA GLN A 25 6.58 1.09 4.62
C GLN A 25 5.69 1.71 5.72
N GLY A 26 4.36 1.59 5.60
CA GLY A 26 3.41 1.75 6.70
C GLY A 26 3.16 3.18 7.20
N GLU A 27 4.06 4.13 6.95
CA GLU A 27 3.95 5.55 7.33
C GLU A 27 4.55 6.48 6.25
N GLU A 28 4.67 7.77 6.58
CA GLU A 28 5.14 8.88 5.75
C GLU A 28 6.22 8.44 4.75
N ASP A 29 5.96 8.68 3.46
CA ASP A 29 6.82 8.32 2.32
C ASP A 29 6.66 6.88 1.77
N CYS A 30 5.53 6.22 2.06
CA CYS A 30 5.22 4.96 1.39
C CYS A 30 5.01 5.18 -0.11
N TRP A 31 5.71 4.38 -0.93
CA TRP A 31 5.61 4.43 -2.40
C TRP A 31 4.18 4.36 -2.93
N CYS A 32 3.21 3.82 -2.17
CA CYS A 32 1.81 3.76 -2.59
C CYS A 32 1.14 5.14 -2.68
N GLU A 33 1.62 6.14 -1.94
CA GLU A 33 1.10 7.51 -1.99
C GLU A 33 1.53 8.25 -3.26
N SER A 34 2.63 7.83 -3.88
CA SER A 34 3.05 8.37 -5.18
C SER A 34 2.09 8.00 -6.32
N TYR A 35 1.22 7.00 -6.14
CA TYR A 35 0.24 6.57 -7.13
C TYR A 35 -0.98 7.48 -7.11
N GLN A 36 -1.28 8.14 -8.23
CA GLN A 36 -2.49 8.94 -8.38
C GLN A 36 -3.68 8.03 -8.70
N ILE A 37 -4.37 7.59 -7.65
CA ILE A 37 -5.55 6.72 -7.75
C ILE A 37 -6.80 7.57 -7.60
N LEU A 38 -7.72 7.47 -8.55
CA LEU A 38 -9.01 8.15 -8.47
C LEU A 38 -9.82 7.62 -7.28
N GLN A 39 -10.61 8.49 -6.63
CA GLN A 39 -11.40 8.13 -5.46
C GLN A 39 -12.30 6.90 -5.70
N LYS A 40 -12.89 6.76 -6.89
CA LYS A 40 -13.72 5.60 -7.27
C LYS A 40 -12.94 4.28 -7.21
N ASP A 41 -11.69 4.30 -7.65
CA ASP A 41 -10.83 3.13 -7.73
C ASP A 41 -10.23 2.81 -6.36
N PHE A 42 -9.90 3.85 -5.57
CA PHE A 42 -9.52 3.70 -4.17
C PHE A 42 -10.64 3.05 -3.33
N LEU A 43 -11.89 3.50 -3.51
CA LEU A 43 -13.06 2.89 -2.87
C LEU A 43 -13.24 1.44 -3.29
N ARG A 44 -13.03 1.11 -4.57
CA ARG A 44 -13.08 -0.27 -5.05
C ARG A 44 -11.98 -1.12 -4.40
N ILE A 45 -10.76 -0.62 -4.30
CA ILE A 45 -9.63 -1.33 -3.68
C ILE A 45 -9.95 -1.63 -2.22
N THR A 46 -10.33 -0.62 -1.45
CA THR A 46 -10.62 -0.75 -0.01
C THR A 46 -11.84 -1.62 0.31
N GLN A 47 -12.80 -1.74 -0.62
CA GLN A 47 -13.93 -2.66 -0.50
C GLN A 47 -13.61 -4.09 -0.95
N SER A 48 -12.71 -4.26 -1.92
CA SER A 48 -12.42 -5.57 -2.52
C SER A 48 -11.30 -6.32 -1.82
N TYR A 49 -10.39 -5.61 -1.14
CA TYR A 49 -9.19 -6.19 -0.55
C TYR A 49 -9.08 -5.80 0.92
N SER A 50 -8.86 -6.80 1.78
CA SER A 50 -8.72 -6.62 3.22
C SER A 50 -7.35 -6.07 3.65
N ASP A 51 -6.40 -5.95 2.73
CA ASP A 51 -5.05 -5.46 2.98
C ASP A 51 -4.50 -4.70 1.75
N CYS A 52 -3.33 -4.07 1.91
CA CYS A 52 -2.65 -3.30 0.88
C CYS A 52 -2.30 -4.16 -0.35
N LEU A 53 -2.37 -3.55 -1.54
CA LEU A 53 -1.92 -4.14 -2.79
C LEU A 53 -0.43 -3.83 -3.03
N CYS A 54 0.27 -4.71 -3.74
CA CYS A 54 1.63 -4.43 -4.21
C CYS A 54 1.63 -3.40 -5.36
N SER A 55 2.79 -2.81 -5.64
CA SER A 55 2.97 -1.75 -6.65
C SER A 55 2.47 -2.16 -8.04
N SER A 56 2.75 -3.40 -8.48
CA SER A 56 2.29 -3.91 -9.76
C SER A 56 0.76 -3.95 -9.85
N CYS A 57 0.09 -4.39 -8.78
CA CYS A 57 -1.36 -4.46 -8.73
C CYS A 57 -2.00 -3.09 -8.55
N LEU A 58 -1.36 -2.20 -7.81
CA LEU A 58 -1.84 -0.84 -7.55
C LEU A 58 -1.77 0.02 -8.83
N LYS A 59 -0.73 -0.18 -9.65
CA LYS A 59 -0.57 0.51 -10.95
C LYS A 59 -1.71 0.25 -11.94
N GLU A 60 -2.41 -0.88 -11.81
CA GLU A 60 -3.59 -1.17 -12.65
C GLU A 60 -4.78 -0.25 -12.33
N TYR A 61 -4.74 0.47 -11.22
CA TYR A 61 -5.78 1.41 -10.79
C TYR A 61 -5.36 2.89 -10.91
N THR A 62 -4.13 3.16 -11.35
CA THR A 62 -3.70 4.53 -11.66
C THR A 62 -4.01 4.88 -13.10
N SER A 63 -4.53 6.09 -13.31
CA SER A 63 -4.52 6.71 -14.64
C SER A 63 -3.12 7.28 -14.90
N ASP A 64 -2.56 6.96 -16.07
CA ASP A 64 -1.40 7.66 -16.64
C ASP A 64 -1.76 9.13 -16.96
#